data_AF-A0A6A4HFC6-F1
#
_entry.id   AF-A0A6A4HFC6-F1
#
_cell.length_a   1.000
_cell.length_b   1.000
_cell.length_c   1.000
_cell.angle_alpha   90.00
_cell.angle_beta   90.00
_cell.angle_gamma   90.00
#
_symmetry.space_group_name_H-M   'P 1'
#
loop_
_entity.id
_entity.type
_entity.pdbx_description
1 polymer ?
#
loop_
_entity_poly.entity_id
_entity_poly.type
_entity_poly.pdbx_seq_one_letter_code
_entity_poly.pdbx_strand_id
1 'polypeptide(L)'
;MSNNPNRRSIPATATSSPLRPTSPLSPTSTSTPSRTHTISPPRVGQVTRTDTVGPLSKVPPSPPAKTRARDLLRKHYGLGMGTPSGSGRGTDERDPMNMDSPSFDAKTYYSQLITTANLSTLLKKENDLVGEIRLLDAERQNLVYNHHHELVAASDTIGAIKAHAESLDADLELLKAAFDEISRLSNELGSLARNPE
;
A
#
# COMPACT_ATOMS: atom_id res chain seq x y z
N MET A 1 -2.69 11.12 -78.08
CA MET A 1 -2.10 10.29 -77.00
C MET A 1 -2.37 11.01 -75.69
N SER A 2 -3.62 11.01 -75.23
CA SER A 2 -4.25 10.00 -74.36
C SER A 2 -3.87 10.21 -72.89
N ASN A 3 -4.68 11.10 -72.31
CA ASN A 3 -4.88 11.31 -70.89
C ASN A 3 -5.39 10.01 -70.25
N ASN A 4 -4.72 9.49 -69.21
CA ASN A 4 -5.14 8.27 -68.50
C ASN A 4 -5.40 8.60 -67.01
N PRO A 5 -6.67 8.70 -66.59
CA PRO A 5 -7.04 8.88 -65.20
C PRO A 5 -7.40 7.51 -64.59
N ASN A 6 -6.51 6.93 -63.77
CA ASN A 6 -6.89 5.80 -62.91
C ASN A 6 -5.84 5.52 -61.84
N ARG A 7 -5.86 6.28 -60.73
CA ARG A 7 -5.39 5.76 -59.45
C ARG A 7 -6.59 5.22 -58.69
N ARG A 8 -6.71 3.90 -58.76
CA ARG A 8 -7.69 3.07 -58.07
C ARG A 8 -7.52 3.24 -56.57
N SER A 9 -8.50 3.88 -55.93
CA SER A 9 -8.63 3.96 -54.47
C SER A 9 -8.99 2.59 -53.93
N ILE A 10 -8.10 1.98 -53.17
CA ILE A 10 -8.34 0.75 -52.40
C ILE A 10 -9.13 1.10 -51.13
N PRO A 11 -10.15 0.30 -50.75
CA PRO A 11 -10.96 0.57 -49.57
C PRO A 11 -10.22 0.10 -48.31
N ALA A 12 -10.03 0.99 -47.33
CA ALA A 12 -9.61 0.62 -45.99
C ALA A 12 -10.84 0.17 -45.18
N THR A 13 -10.86 -1.11 -44.83
CA THR A 13 -11.79 -1.70 -43.86
C THR A 13 -11.14 -1.78 -42.48
N ALA A 14 -11.99 -1.68 -41.44
CA ALA A 14 -11.72 -1.63 -39.99
C ALA A 14 -11.25 -0.24 -39.51
N THR A 15 -11.92 0.40 -38.56
CA THR A 15 -12.10 -0.07 -37.18
C THR A 15 -13.44 0.34 -36.56
N SER A 16 -14.11 -0.64 -35.97
CA SER A 16 -15.21 -0.47 -35.01
C SER A 16 -14.73 0.33 -33.81
N SER A 17 -15.35 1.49 -33.59
CA SER A 17 -15.25 2.25 -32.34
C SER A 17 -16.43 1.89 -31.45
N PRO A 18 -16.20 1.49 -30.20
CA PRO A 18 -17.11 1.81 -29.13
C PRO A 18 -16.35 2.59 -28.07
N LEU A 19 -16.93 3.68 -27.58
CA LEU A 19 -16.85 4.13 -26.18
C LEU A 19 -17.74 5.37 -26.06
N ARG A 20 -19.02 5.10 -25.78
CA ARG A 20 -19.98 6.07 -25.27
C ARG A 20 -19.76 6.15 -23.75
N PRO A 21 -19.47 7.32 -23.16
CA PRO A 21 -19.48 7.46 -21.72
C PRO A 21 -20.93 7.59 -21.26
N THR A 22 -21.42 6.62 -20.49
CA THR A 22 -22.66 6.77 -19.71
C THR A 22 -22.34 7.47 -18.40
N SER A 23 -23.03 8.57 -18.14
CA SER A 23 -22.96 9.40 -16.95
C SER A 23 -23.17 8.62 -15.65
N PRO A 24 -22.39 8.88 -14.58
CA PRO A 24 -22.75 8.41 -13.25
C PRO A 24 -23.71 9.39 -12.56
N LEU A 25 -24.71 8.83 -11.86
CA LEU A 25 -25.65 9.53 -10.99
C LEU A 25 -24.96 10.13 -9.75
N SER A 26 -25.50 11.26 -9.30
CA SER A 26 -25.07 12.03 -8.12
C SER A 26 -25.15 11.24 -6.81
N PRO A 27 -24.17 11.38 -5.90
CA PRO A 27 -24.35 11.01 -4.49
C PRO A 27 -24.84 12.20 -3.64
N THR A 28 -25.88 11.94 -2.86
CA THR A 28 -26.50 12.81 -1.87
C THR A 28 -25.57 13.09 -0.69
N SER A 29 -25.55 14.34 -0.25
CA SER A 29 -24.80 14.88 0.88
C SER A 29 -25.21 14.24 2.21
N THR A 30 -24.25 13.72 2.99
CA THR A 30 -24.41 13.57 4.44
C THR A 30 -23.08 13.89 5.14
N SER A 31 -23.21 14.73 6.15
CA SER A 31 -22.20 15.49 6.89
C SER A 31 -21.21 14.69 7.75
N THR A 32 -20.01 15.25 7.85
CA THR A 32 -18.90 15.02 8.78
C THR A 32 -19.33 15.03 10.27
N PRO A 33 -18.52 14.45 11.18
CA PRO A 33 -17.64 15.34 11.94
C PRO A 33 -16.20 14.81 12.16
N SER A 34 -15.29 15.79 12.14
CA SER A 34 -13.85 15.72 12.41
C SER A 34 -13.53 15.22 13.82
N ARG A 35 -12.47 14.41 13.98
CA ARG A 35 -11.94 14.03 15.30
C ARG A 35 -10.43 14.21 15.34
N THR A 36 -10.02 15.31 15.97
CA THR A 36 -8.66 15.64 16.40
C THR A 36 -8.22 14.74 17.55
N HIS A 37 -7.04 14.13 17.48
CA HIS A 37 -6.42 13.46 18.63
C HIS A 37 -5.18 14.22 19.07
N THR A 38 -5.38 15.05 20.09
CA THR A 38 -4.33 15.68 20.90
C THR A 38 -3.79 14.66 21.90
N ILE A 39 -2.47 14.55 21.94
CA ILE A 39 -1.69 13.64 22.80
C ILE A 39 -1.61 14.24 24.21
N SER A 40 -2.04 13.48 25.23
CA SER A 40 -1.79 13.76 26.65
C SER A 40 -1.36 12.47 27.38
N PRO A 41 -0.37 12.52 28.29
CA PRO A 41 0.16 11.36 29.01
C PRO A 41 -0.69 10.99 30.24
N PRO A 42 -0.64 9.73 30.73
CA PRO A 42 -1.44 9.32 31.88
C PRO A 42 -0.79 9.76 33.21
N ARG A 43 -1.68 10.23 34.09
CA ARG A 43 -1.44 10.71 35.46
C ARG A 43 -1.29 9.53 36.44
N VAL A 44 -0.34 9.68 37.36
CA VAL A 44 -0.03 8.81 38.50
C VAL A 44 -1.28 8.52 39.34
N GLY A 45 -1.61 7.24 39.49
CA GLY A 45 -2.71 6.74 40.32
C GLY A 45 -2.24 6.41 41.74
N GLN A 46 -2.81 7.12 42.70
CA GLN A 46 -2.57 7.02 44.13
C GLN A 46 -3.40 5.91 44.77
N VAL A 47 -2.73 5.19 45.66
CA VAL A 47 -3.14 4.26 46.73
C VAL A 47 -4.55 4.50 47.30
N THR A 48 -5.37 3.44 47.34
CA THR A 48 -6.28 3.18 48.47
C THR A 48 -6.34 1.68 48.76
N ARG A 49 -6.20 1.39 50.05
CA ARG A 49 -6.11 0.09 50.70
C ARG A 49 -7.50 -0.49 50.91
N THR A 50 -7.65 -1.80 50.77
CA THR A 50 -8.73 -2.56 51.43
C THR A 50 -8.12 -3.80 52.06
N ASP A 51 -8.12 -3.80 53.39
CA ASP A 51 -7.82 -4.92 54.26
C ASP A 51 -8.88 -6.02 54.12
N THR A 52 -8.47 -7.25 53.83
CA THR A 52 -9.25 -8.43 54.23
C THR A 52 -8.31 -9.62 54.40
N VAL A 53 -8.31 -10.16 55.61
CA VAL A 53 -7.50 -11.28 56.10
C VAL A 53 -8.18 -12.63 55.83
N GLY A 54 -7.43 -13.64 55.39
CA GLY A 54 -7.86 -15.05 55.30
C GLY A 54 -6.83 -15.95 54.57
N PRO A 55 -6.61 -17.23 54.97
CA PRO A 55 -5.27 -17.81 55.00
C PRO A 55 -4.83 -18.70 53.82
N LEU A 56 -3.54 -18.56 53.52
CA LEU A 56 -2.49 -19.51 53.09
C LEU A 56 -2.84 -20.86 52.38
N SER A 57 -2.20 -20.99 51.20
CA SER A 57 -1.60 -22.18 50.54
C SER A 57 -2.38 -23.01 49.50
N LYS A 58 -2.16 -22.67 48.21
CA LYS A 58 -1.44 -23.50 47.23
C LYS A 58 -1.31 -22.75 45.89
N VAL A 59 -0.17 -22.12 45.67
CA VAL A 59 0.18 -21.51 44.37
C VAL A 59 0.87 -22.59 43.53
N PRO A 60 0.38 -22.93 42.32
CA PRO A 60 1.14 -23.75 41.38
C PRO A 60 2.31 -22.93 40.82
N PRO A 61 3.47 -23.54 40.52
CA PRO A 61 4.68 -22.82 40.16
C PRO A 61 4.47 -22.01 38.87
N SER A 62 4.52 -20.67 38.98
CA SER A 62 4.52 -19.76 37.84
C SER A 62 5.87 -19.82 37.12
N PRO A 63 5.93 -20.05 35.80
CA PRO A 63 7.19 -19.92 35.07
C PRO A 63 7.61 -18.43 34.98
N PRO A 64 8.93 -18.14 34.96
CA PRO A 64 9.45 -16.77 35.03
C PRO A 64 8.97 -15.91 33.84
N ALA A 65 8.65 -14.64 34.09
CA ALA A 65 8.11 -13.68 33.12
C ALA A 65 8.90 -13.55 31.79
N LYS A 66 10.17 -13.96 31.80
CA LYS A 66 11.04 -14.06 30.61
C LYS A 66 10.45 -14.98 29.53
N THR A 67 9.72 -16.03 29.91
CA THR A 67 9.11 -16.97 28.97
C THR A 67 7.91 -16.37 28.27
N ARG A 68 7.08 -15.57 28.97
CA ARG A 68 5.89 -14.92 28.38
C ARG A 68 6.26 -13.90 27.31
N ALA A 69 7.26 -13.07 27.56
CA ALA A 69 7.73 -12.10 26.55
C ALA A 69 8.27 -12.86 25.33
N ARG A 70 9.11 -13.87 25.54
CA ARG A 70 9.62 -14.72 24.47
C ARG A 70 8.51 -15.42 23.68
N ASP A 71 7.46 -15.90 24.33
CA ASP A 71 6.30 -16.52 23.68
C ASP A 71 5.43 -15.50 22.91
N LEU A 72 5.34 -14.27 23.40
CA LEU A 72 4.61 -13.21 22.69
C LEU A 72 5.37 -12.77 21.43
N LEU A 73 6.69 -12.58 21.51
CA LEU A 73 7.52 -12.30 20.34
C LEU A 73 7.49 -13.46 19.35
N ARG A 74 7.49 -14.70 19.84
CA ARG A 74 7.36 -15.90 19.02
C ARG A 74 6.03 -15.95 18.25
N LYS A 75 4.93 -15.53 18.88
CA LYS A 75 3.62 -15.41 18.22
C LYS A 75 3.59 -14.27 17.19
N HIS A 76 4.26 -13.16 17.49
CA HIS A 76 4.30 -11.99 16.60
C HIS A 76 5.17 -12.19 15.36
N TYR A 77 6.25 -12.98 15.47
CA TYR A 77 7.21 -13.21 14.39
C TYR A 77 7.16 -14.64 13.82
N GLY A 78 6.23 -15.49 14.27
CA GLY A 78 6.06 -16.86 13.74
C GLY A 78 7.20 -17.85 14.10
N LEU A 79 8.21 -17.47 14.89
CA LEU A 79 9.38 -18.30 15.26
C LEU A 79 9.07 -19.44 16.29
N GLY A 80 7.82 -19.90 16.34
CA GLY A 80 7.33 -20.90 17.28
C GLY A 80 6.78 -22.15 16.65
N MET A 81 6.54 -22.12 15.34
CA MET A 81 6.40 -23.32 14.55
C MET A 81 7.79 -23.92 14.44
N GLY A 82 8.00 -25.04 15.13
CA GLY A 82 9.22 -25.82 14.99
C GLY A 82 9.51 -26.07 13.51
N THR A 83 10.80 -26.09 13.19
CA THR A 83 11.43 -26.87 12.11
C THR A 83 10.47 -27.54 11.12
N PRO A 84 10.58 -27.30 9.79
CA PRO A 84 9.78 -28.01 8.81
C PRO A 84 10.26 -29.46 8.71
N SER A 85 9.77 -30.30 9.61
CA SER A 85 9.80 -31.75 9.50
C SER A 85 8.51 -32.29 10.10
N GLY A 86 7.50 -32.38 9.24
CA GLY A 86 6.37 -33.30 9.41
C GLY A 86 5.15 -32.76 10.14
N SER A 87 4.05 -32.66 9.37
CA SER A 87 2.65 -32.77 9.80
C SER A 87 1.95 -31.51 10.32
N GLY A 88 1.67 -30.59 9.39
CA GLY A 88 0.66 -29.55 9.56
C GLY A 88 0.21 -28.99 8.23
N ARG A 89 -0.68 -29.71 7.51
CA ARG A 89 -1.49 -29.21 6.37
C ARG A 89 -0.79 -28.17 5.49
N GLY A 90 0.33 -28.55 4.89
CA GLY A 90 0.73 -27.90 3.65
C GLY A 90 -0.36 -28.24 2.63
N THR A 91 -1.04 -27.22 2.12
CA THR A 91 -1.56 -27.31 0.76
C THR A 91 -0.40 -27.83 -0.08
N ASP A 92 -0.55 -29.00 -0.70
CA ASP A 92 0.44 -29.50 -1.64
C ASP A 92 0.65 -28.38 -2.67
N GLU A 93 1.75 -27.62 -2.55
CA GLU A 93 2.07 -26.50 -3.45
C GLU A 93 2.20 -26.97 -4.90
N ARG A 94 2.20 -28.29 -5.13
CA ARG A 94 2.23 -28.93 -6.43
C ARG A 94 1.09 -29.93 -6.64
N ASP A 95 -0.10 -29.67 -6.10
CA ASP A 95 -1.28 -30.46 -6.42
C ASP A 95 -1.86 -30.06 -7.79
N PRO A 96 -1.82 -30.94 -8.81
CA PRO A 96 -2.41 -30.64 -10.12
C PRO A 96 -3.93 -30.53 -10.11
N MET A 97 -4.60 -30.96 -9.04
CA MET A 97 -6.05 -30.89 -8.88
C MET A 97 -6.53 -29.63 -8.15
N ASN A 98 -5.61 -28.86 -7.55
CA ASN A 98 -5.92 -27.65 -6.81
C ASN A 98 -5.87 -26.42 -7.72
N MET A 99 -6.97 -25.66 -7.83
CA MET A 99 -7.08 -24.51 -8.75
C MET A 99 -6.16 -23.34 -8.38
N ASP A 100 -5.74 -23.24 -7.12
CA ASP A 100 -4.84 -22.18 -6.61
C ASP A 100 -3.36 -22.62 -6.66
N SER A 101 -3.07 -23.87 -7.02
CA SER A 101 -1.72 -24.38 -7.10
C SER A 101 -1.03 -23.92 -8.39
N PRO A 102 0.25 -23.53 -8.34
CA PRO A 102 1.04 -23.25 -9.55
C PRO A 102 1.23 -24.48 -10.46
N SER A 103 0.95 -25.71 -9.97
CA SER A 103 1.01 -26.94 -10.77
C SER A 103 -0.34 -27.40 -11.29
N PHE A 104 -1.39 -26.57 -11.19
CA PHE A 104 -2.76 -26.91 -11.61
C PHE A 104 -2.84 -27.36 -13.07
N ASP A 105 -3.41 -28.54 -13.31
CA ASP A 105 -3.74 -29.05 -14.64
C ASP A 105 -5.24 -28.94 -14.90
N ALA A 106 -5.62 -27.85 -15.58
CA ALA A 106 -7.01 -27.57 -15.94
C ALA A 106 -7.66 -28.70 -16.74
N LYS A 107 -6.92 -29.40 -17.61
CA LYS A 107 -7.47 -30.44 -18.47
C LYS A 107 -7.86 -31.67 -17.65
N THR A 108 -6.95 -32.14 -16.80
CA THR A 108 -7.19 -33.30 -15.94
C THR A 108 -8.30 -33.00 -14.93
N TYR A 109 -8.29 -31.82 -14.31
CA TYR A 109 -9.34 -31.38 -13.40
C TYR A 109 -10.71 -31.34 -14.08
N TYR A 110 -10.79 -30.75 -15.27
CA TYR A 110 -12.04 -30.67 -16.04
C TYR A 110 -12.56 -32.05 -16.45
N SER A 111 -11.69 -32.93 -16.96
CA SER A 111 -12.07 -34.30 -17.34
C SER A 111 -12.63 -35.09 -16.16
N GLN A 112 -12.02 -34.98 -14.98
CA GLN A 112 -12.57 -35.61 -13.78
C GLN A 112 -13.90 -34.96 -13.36
N LEU A 113 -13.99 -33.63 -13.41
CA LEU A 113 -15.20 -32.90 -13.00
C LEU A 113 -16.42 -33.26 -13.86
N ILE A 114 -16.29 -33.32 -15.19
CA ILE A 114 -17.42 -33.67 -16.07
C ILE A 114 -17.82 -35.16 -15.97
N THR A 115 -16.88 -36.03 -15.61
CA THR A 115 -17.14 -37.47 -15.45
C THR A 115 -17.80 -37.79 -14.10
N THR A 116 -17.54 -36.98 -13.07
CA THR A 116 -17.95 -37.27 -11.69
C THR A 116 -19.08 -36.39 -11.17
N ALA A 117 -19.22 -35.16 -11.67
CA ALA A 117 -20.24 -34.22 -11.21
C ALA A 117 -21.53 -34.31 -12.05
N ASN A 118 -22.65 -33.99 -11.42
CA ASN A 118 -23.93 -33.82 -12.13
C ASN A 118 -24.06 -32.41 -12.71
N LEU A 119 -25.03 -32.24 -13.63
CA LEU A 119 -25.25 -30.98 -14.34
C LEU A 119 -25.51 -29.78 -13.41
N SER A 120 -26.26 -29.98 -12.32
CA SER A 120 -26.56 -28.92 -11.35
C SER A 120 -25.30 -28.41 -10.66
N THR A 121 -24.43 -29.32 -10.23
CA THR A 121 -23.12 -29.00 -9.67
C THR A 121 -22.24 -28.26 -10.68
N LEU A 122 -22.26 -28.68 -11.95
CA LEU A 122 -21.47 -28.04 -13.00
C LEU A 122 -21.91 -26.59 -13.26
N LEU A 123 -23.22 -26.36 -13.35
CA LEU A 123 -23.80 -25.03 -13.59
C LEU A 123 -23.55 -24.09 -12.41
N LYS A 124 -23.66 -24.60 -11.17
CA LYS A 124 -23.28 -23.83 -9.98
C LYS A 124 -21.81 -23.44 -10.04
N LYS A 125 -20.93 -24.39 -10.35
CA LYS A 125 -19.48 -24.17 -10.42
C LYS A 125 -19.10 -23.17 -11.51
N GLU A 126 -19.79 -23.20 -12.65
CA GLU A 126 -19.64 -22.18 -13.70
C GLU A 126 -20.01 -20.79 -13.16
N ASN A 127 -21.15 -20.66 -12.48
CA ASN A 127 -21.59 -19.39 -11.93
C ASN A 127 -20.60 -18.83 -10.88
N ASP A 128 -20.13 -19.70 -9.99
CA ASP A 128 -19.14 -19.37 -8.97
C ASP A 128 -17.84 -18.86 -9.63
N LEU A 129 -17.31 -19.59 -10.63
CA LEU A 129 -16.10 -19.19 -11.36
C LEU A 129 -16.27 -17.87 -12.12
N VAL A 130 -17.42 -17.65 -12.76
CA VAL A 130 -17.71 -16.37 -13.43
C VAL A 130 -17.77 -15.22 -12.42
N GLY A 131 -18.31 -15.47 -11.22
CA GLY A 131 -18.29 -14.53 -10.12
C GLY A 131 -16.87 -14.21 -9.64
N GLU A 132 -16.07 -15.24 -9.42
CA GLU A 132 -14.66 -15.12 -9.00
C GLU A 132 -13.82 -14.37 -10.04
N ILE A 133 -13.96 -14.67 -11.33
CA ILE A 133 -13.27 -13.94 -12.40
C ILE A 133 -13.57 -12.44 -12.34
N ARG A 134 -14.85 -12.07 -12.20
CA ARG A 134 -15.26 -10.66 -12.10
C ARG A 134 -14.73 -9.98 -10.85
N LEU A 135 -14.68 -10.70 -9.72
CA LEU A 135 -14.14 -10.20 -8.47
C LEU A 135 -12.63 -9.96 -8.58
N LEU A 136 -11.89 -10.93 -9.11
CA LEU A 136 -10.44 -10.83 -9.33
C LEU A 136 -10.10 -9.69 -10.29
N ASP A 137 -10.89 -9.50 -11.35
CA ASP A 137 -10.74 -8.37 -12.26
C ASP A 137 -10.95 -7.02 -11.57
N ALA A 138 -11.97 -6.92 -10.71
CA ALA A 138 -12.23 -5.72 -9.93
C ALA A 138 -11.14 -5.45 -8.90
N GLU A 139 -10.63 -6.47 -8.22
CA GLU A 139 -9.51 -6.37 -7.28
C GLU A 139 -8.23 -5.92 -7.99
N ARG A 140 -7.91 -6.53 -9.14
CA ARG A 140 -6.78 -6.13 -9.99
C ARG A 140 -6.90 -4.66 -10.39
N GLN A 141 -8.08 -4.24 -10.83
CA GLN A 141 -8.31 -2.85 -11.24
C GLN A 141 -8.17 -1.88 -10.06
N ASN A 142 -8.68 -2.25 -8.89
CA ASN A 142 -8.55 -1.46 -7.66
C ASN A 142 -7.08 -1.32 -7.24
N LEU A 143 -6.31 -2.41 -7.28
CA LEU A 143 -4.88 -2.39 -6.96
C LEU A 143 -4.10 -1.48 -7.91
N VAL A 144 -4.33 -1.63 -9.22
CA VAL A 144 -3.71 -0.79 -10.26
C VAL A 144 -4.07 0.67 -10.03
N TYR A 145 -5.33 0.98 -9.76
CA TYR A 145 -5.78 2.34 -9.48
C TYR A 145 -5.09 2.95 -8.24
N ASN A 146 -5.13 2.24 -7.11
CA ASN A 146 -4.54 2.73 -5.86
C ASN A 146 -3.04 2.96 -6.02
N HIS A 147 -2.33 1.98 -6.59
CA HIS A 147 -0.89 2.12 -6.76
C HIS A 147 -0.52 3.23 -7.75
N HIS A 148 -1.22 3.36 -8.88
CA HIS A 148 -0.96 4.46 -9.80
C HIS A 148 -1.29 5.82 -9.17
N HIS A 149 -2.39 5.92 -8.43
CA HIS A 149 -2.76 7.16 -7.77
C HIS A 149 -1.73 7.57 -6.70
N GLU A 150 -1.25 6.61 -5.91
CA GLU A 150 -0.19 6.82 -4.92
C GLU A 150 1.14 7.22 -5.57
N LEU A 151 1.53 6.58 -6.68
CA LEU A 151 2.75 6.94 -7.41
C LEU A 151 2.70 8.35 -7.99
N VAL A 152 1.54 8.77 -8.50
CA VAL A 152 1.33 10.14 -8.98
C VAL A 152 1.43 11.12 -7.81
N ALA A 153 0.72 10.86 -6.70
CA ALA A 153 0.78 11.72 -5.52
C ALA A 153 2.20 11.83 -4.93
N ALA A 154 2.95 10.74 -4.91
CA ALA A 154 4.35 10.73 -4.49
C ALA A 154 5.23 11.54 -5.45
N SER A 155 5.00 11.41 -6.76
CA SER A 155 5.72 12.19 -7.78
C SER A 155 5.46 13.69 -7.64
N ASP A 156 4.20 14.09 -7.39
CA ASP A 156 3.82 15.47 -7.12
C ASP A 156 4.50 16.00 -5.85
N THR A 157 4.55 15.18 -4.80
CA THR A 157 5.24 15.52 -3.55
C THR A 157 6.74 15.71 -3.76
N ILE A 158 7.39 14.84 -4.54
CA ILE A 158 8.81 14.99 -4.92
C ILE A 158 9.01 16.28 -5.72
N GLY A 159 8.10 16.59 -6.65
CA GLY A 159 8.12 17.84 -7.40
C GLY A 159 8.04 19.07 -6.50
N ALA A 160 7.14 19.07 -5.53
CA ALA A 160 7.01 20.14 -4.54
C ALA A 160 8.28 20.29 -3.68
N ILE A 161 8.82 19.18 -3.16
CA ILE A 161 10.07 19.18 -2.38
C ILE A 161 11.22 19.76 -3.20
N LYS A 162 11.33 19.39 -4.48
CA LYS A 162 12.35 19.91 -5.38
C LYS A 162 12.21 21.42 -5.57
N ALA A 163 11.01 21.93 -5.84
CA ALA A 163 10.78 23.36 -5.99
C ALA A 163 11.12 24.15 -4.71
N HIS A 164 10.78 23.59 -3.54
CA HIS A 164 11.16 24.20 -2.25
C HIS A 164 12.67 24.21 -2.03
N ALA A 165 13.39 23.15 -2.41
CA ALA A 165 14.85 23.10 -2.31
C ALA A 165 15.52 24.13 -3.24
N GLU A 166 15.02 24.29 -4.46
CA GLU A 166 15.51 25.31 -5.41
C GLU A 166 15.28 26.73 -4.90
N SER A 167 14.13 27.01 -4.28
CA SER A 167 13.88 28.31 -3.63
C SER A 167 14.83 28.57 -2.46
N LEU A 168 15.11 27.55 -1.65
CA LEU A 168 16.02 27.67 -0.51
C LEU A 168 17.46 27.95 -0.95
N ASP A 169 17.91 27.33 -2.04
CA ASP A 169 19.24 27.57 -2.61
C ASP A 169 19.40 29.04 -3.05
N ALA A 170 18.37 29.60 -3.68
CA ALA A 170 18.33 31.02 -4.04
C ALA A 170 18.38 31.94 -2.80
N ASP A 171 17.66 31.60 -1.74
CA ASP A 171 17.69 32.36 -0.47
C ASP A 171 19.08 32.30 0.20
N LEU A 172 19.78 31.16 0.12
CA LEU A 172 21.14 31.01 0.65
C LEU A 172 22.17 31.83 -0.14
N GLU A 173 22.07 31.90 -1.46
CA GLU A 173 22.92 32.77 -2.28
C GLU A 173 22.67 34.25 -1.97
N LEU A 174 21.40 34.65 -1.75
CA LEU A 174 21.08 36.01 -1.31
C LEU A 174 21.69 36.33 0.07
N LEU A 175 21.58 35.39 1.01
CA LEU A 175 22.16 35.53 2.35
C LEU A 175 23.69 35.67 2.29
N LYS A 176 24.35 34.88 1.44
CA LYS A 176 25.79 34.96 1.21
C LYS A 176 26.21 36.31 0.64
N ALA A 177 25.51 36.81 -0.37
CA ALA A 177 25.76 38.13 -0.93
C ALA A 177 25.62 39.25 0.12
N ALA A 178 24.63 39.14 1.01
CA ALA A 178 24.47 40.08 2.12
C ALA A 178 25.66 40.03 3.11
N PHE A 179 26.16 38.85 3.45
CA PHE A 179 27.36 38.70 4.30
C PHE A 179 28.62 39.24 3.63
N ASP A 180 28.79 39.04 2.33
CA ASP A 180 29.91 39.60 1.57
C ASP A 180 29.87 41.13 1.59
N GLU A 181 28.69 41.73 1.46
CA GLU A 181 28.51 43.19 1.53
C GLU A 181 28.77 43.74 2.94
N ILE A 182 28.28 43.07 3.99
CA ILE A 182 28.60 43.42 5.39
C ILE A 182 30.11 43.34 5.62
N SER A 183 30.77 42.29 5.11
CA SER A 183 32.21 42.12 5.24
C SER A 183 32.98 43.23 4.51
N ARG A 184 32.54 43.62 3.31
CA ARG A 184 33.09 44.74 2.54
C ARG A 184 33.01 46.05 3.31
N LEU A 185 31.81 46.39 3.81
CA LEU A 185 31.57 47.61 4.59
C LEU A 185 32.37 47.62 5.90
N SER A 186 32.49 46.47 6.58
CA SER A 186 33.29 46.33 7.79
C SER A 186 34.78 46.56 7.53
N ASN A 187 35.31 46.03 6.43
CA ASN A 187 36.70 46.25 6.02
C ASN A 187 36.96 47.71 5.66
N GLU A 188 36.03 48.36 4.96
CA GLU A 188 36.11 49.79 4.62
C GLU A 188 36.14 50.64 5.91
N LEU A 189 35.22 50.40 6.85
CA LEU A 189 35.20 51.07 8.15
C LEU A 189 36.48 50.82 8.94
N GLY A 190 36.98 49.59 8.95
CA GLY A 190 38.24 49.23 9.62
C GLY A 190 39.46 49.93 9.02
N SER A 191 39.49 50.12 7.70
CA SER A 191 40.55 50.87 7.01
C SER A 191 40.49 52.37 7.33
N LEU A 192 39.29 52.94 7.40
CA LEU A 192 39.09 54.34 7.76
C LEU A 192 39.46 54.62 9.22
N ALA A 193 39.10 53.71 10.14
CA ALA A 193 39.45 53.83 11.56
C ALA A 193 40.96 53.65 11.85
N ARG A 194 41.70 52.98 10.96
CA ARG A 194 43.13 52.70 11.12
C ARG A 194 44.05 53.79 10.55
N ASN A 195 43.51 54.76 9.80
CA ASN A 195 44.21 55.99 9.41
C ASN A 195 43.66 57.19 10.22
N PRO A 196 44.01 57.34 11.50
CA PRO A 196 43.89 58.64 12.14
C PRO A 196 44.99 59.56 11.58
N GLU A 197 44.61 60.71 11.04
CA GLU A 197 45.55 61.84 10.90
C GLU A 197 46.14 62.25 12.25
#